data_AF-A0A2W0B4A9-F1
#
_entry.id   AF-A0A2W0B4A9-F1
#
_cell.length_a   1.000
_cell.length_b   1.000
_cell.length_c   1.000
_cell.angle_alpha   90.00
_cell.angle_beta   90.00
_cell.angle_gamma   90.00
#
_symmetry.space_group_name_H-M   'P 1'
#
loop_
_entity.id
_entity.type
_entity.pdbx_description
1 polymer ?
#
loop_
_entity_poly.entity_id
_entity_poly.type
_entity_poly.pdbx_seq_one_letter_code
_entity_poly.pdbx_strand_id
1 'polypeptide(L)'
;MPVPPQPPSVKLTSTSDYRESYSNSVQVRVSVWDFFLAFGTLRSQTPQEVEVANFQGIYLSPQQAKALLMILQQNVSQYENAFGEIKLDPQFAQQGPVN
;
A
#
# COMPACT_ATOMS: atom_id res chain seq x y z
N MET A 1 31.23 -32.58 5.01
CA MET A 1 30.21 -31.73 5.67
C MET A 1 29.35 -31.11 4.57
N PRO A 2 28.01 -31.14 4.64
CA PRO A 2 27.16 -30.46 3.66
C PRO A 2 27.27 -28.94 3.87
N VAL A 3 27.49 -28.19 2.80
CA VAL A 3 27.44 -26.72 2.82
C VAL A 3 25.98 -26.27 2.99
N PRO A 4 25.68 -25.35 3.92
CA PRO A 4 24.34 -24.78 4.03
C PRO A 4 23.98 -24.05 2.72
N PRO A 5 22.73 -24.14 2.26
CA PRO A 5 22.30 -23.45 1.05
C PRO A 5 22.49 -21.94 1.23
N GLN A 6 23.22 -21.32 0.31
CA GLN A 6 23.37 -19.86 0.30
C GLN A 6 22.00 -19.22 0.07
N PRO A 7 21.66 -18.13 0.80
CA PRO A 7 20.42 -17.43 0.59
C PRO A 7 20.35 -16.92 -0.86
N PRO A 8 19.16 -16.99 -1.50
CA PRO A 8 19.02 -16.61 -2.90
C PRO A 8 19.40 -15.14 -3.12
N SER A 9 20.16 -14.88 -4.18
CA SER A 9 20.44 -13.51 -4.63
C SER A 9 19.16 -12.92 -5.20
N VAL A 10 18.61 -11.90 -4.52
CA VAL A 10 17.41 -11.20 -4.96
C VAL A 10 17.81 -10.18 -6.02
N LYS A 11 17.49 -10.45 -7.28
CA LYS A 11 17.65 -9.49 -8.38
C LYS A 11 16.33 -8.75 -8.60
N LEU A 12 16.32 -7.44 -8.41
CA LEU A 12 15.19 -6.60 -8.78
C LEU A 12 15.27 -6.30 -10.29
N THR A 13 14.21 -6.66 -11.03
CA THR A 13 14.06 -6.29 -12.45
C THR A 13 12.67 -5.75 -12.66
N SER A 14 12.56 -4.55 -13.26
CA SER A 14 11.28 -4.00 -13.70
C SER A 14 10.84 -4.66 -15.01
N THR A 15 9.56 -4.97 -15.11
CA THR A 15 8.95 -5.42 -16.37
C THR A 15 8.73 -4.25 -17.32
N SER A 16 8.46 -4.52 -18.60
CA SER A 16 8.13 -3.47 -19.59
C SER A 16 6.91 -2.63 -19.20
N ASP A 17 6.01 -3.22 -18.42
CA ASP A 17 4.73 -2.60 -18.02
C ASP A 17 4.81 -1.96 -16.63
N TYR A 18 5.98 -1.95 -16.00
CA TYR A 18 6.17 -1.28 -14.71
C TYR A 18 5.87 0.21 -14.85
N ARG A 19 4.97 0.71 -14.01
CA ARG A 19 4.59 2.13 -13.97
C ARG A 19 4.62 2.63 -12.54
N GLU A 20 5.22 3.79 -12.37
CA GLU A 20 5.10 4.58 -11.15
C GLU A 20 3.93 5.54 -11.34
N SER A 21 3.09 5.67 -10.32
CA SER A 21 1.94 6.56 -10.35
C SER A 21 1.72 7.14 -8.97
N TYR A 22 1.44 8.43 -8.93
CA TYR A 22 1.10 9.10 -7.68
C TYR A 22 -0.28 8.64 -7.20
N SER A 23 -0.39 8.33 -5.91
CA SER A 23 -1.64 7.94 -5.25
C SER A 23 -1.78 8.74 -3.97
N ASN A 24 -2.94 9.36 -3.77
CA ASN A 24 -3.34 9.97 -2.48
C ASN A 24 -4.57 9.30 -1.88
N SER A 25 -5.11 8.26 -2.52
CA SER A 25 -6.13 7.38 -1.98
C SER A 25 -5.71 5.93 -2.14
N VAL A 26 -5.93 5.16 -1.07
CA VAL A 26 -5.76 3.71 -1.08
C VAL A 26 -6.99 3.12 -0.39
N GLN A 27 -7.74 2.29 -1.09
CA GLN A 27 -8.85 1.53 -0.53
C GLN A 27 -8.43 0.09 -0.34
N VAL A 28 -8.71 -0.47 0.83
CA VAL A 28 -8.39 -1.86 1.15
C VAL A 28 -9.68 -2.66 1.29
N ARG A 29 -9.81 -3.71 0.48
CA ARG A 29 -10.86 -4.72 0.62
C ARG A 29 -10.24 -6.03 1.05
N VAL A 30 -10.87 -6.71 1.99
CA VAL A 30 -10.36 -7.96 2.55
C VAL A 30 -11.34 -9.07 2.24
N SER A 31 -10.84 -10.19 1.75
CA SER A 31 -11.58 -11.42 1.59
C SER A 31 -10.93 -12.55 2.38
N VAL A 32 -11.54 -13.74 2.37
CA VAL A 32 -10.95 -14.95 2.98
C VAL A 32 -9.66 -15.36 2.27
N TRP A 33 -9.54 -15.02 0.97
CA TRP A 33 -8.47 -15.52 0.11
C TRP A 33 -7.38 -14.49 -0.14
N ASP A 34 -7.70 -13.20 -0.07
CA ASP A 34 -6.80 -12.11 -0.48
C ASP A 34 -7.11 -10.76 0.18
N PHE A 35 -6.16 -9.85 0.00
CA PHE A 35 -6.28 -8.43 0.25
C PHE A 35 -6.19 -7.71 -1.10
N PHE A 36 -7.19 -6.87 -1.38
CA PHE A 36 -7.21 -6.04 -2.57
C PHE A 36 -6.93 -4.59 -2.18
N LEU A 37 -5.88 -4.01 -2.77
CA LEU A 37 -5.49 -2.62 -2.59
C LEU A 37 -5.79 -1.88 -3.89
N ALA A 38 -6.74 -0.95 -3.85
CA ALA A 38 -7.04 -0.06 -4.97
C ALA A 38 -6.40 1.31 -4.73
N PHE A 39 -5.50 1.69 -5.62
CA PHE A 39 -4.79 2.96 -5.64
C PHE A 39 -5.48 3.92 -6.62
N GLY A 40 -5.63 5.16 -6.18
CA GLY A 40 -6.32 6.19 -6.92
C GLY A 40 -5.90 7.60 -6.53
N THR A 41 -6.36 8.55 -7.34
CA THR A 41 -6.24 9.98 -7.05
C THR A 41 -7.60 10.54 -6.68
N LEU A 42 -7.71 11.15 -5.51
CA LEU A 42 -8.83 12.00 -5.11
C LEU A 42 -8.77 13.31 -5.89
N ARG A 43 -9.84 13.63 -6.60
CA ARG A 43 -10.06 14.91 -7.27
C ARG A 43 -11.28 15.55 -6.63
N SER A 44 -11.06 16.62 -5.87
CA SER A 44 -12.15 17.45 -5.36
C SER A 44 -12.67 18.31 -6.50
N GLN A 45 -13.73 17.86 -7.19
CA GLN A 45 -14.33 18.63 -8.27
C GLN A 45 -15.20 19.78 -7.73
N THR A 46 -15.84 19.58 -6.57
CA THR A 46 -16.64 20.60 -5.87
C THR A 46 -16.55 20.40 -4.33
N PRO A 47 -16.95 21.37 -3.50
CA PRO A 47 -17.03 21.19 -2.04
C PRO A 47 -18.01 20.09 -1.59
N GLN A 48 -18.92 19.66 -2.47
CA GLN A 48 -19.93 18.65 -2.18
C GLN A 48 -19.59 17.27 -2.76
N GLU A 49 -18.64 17.18 -3.69
CA GLU A 49 -18.37 15.94 -4.43
C GLU A 49 -16.87 15.67 -4.54
N VAL A 50 -16.48 14.53 -3.99
CA VAL A 50 -15.12 14.00 -4.04
C VAL A 50 -15.13 12.81 -4.98
N GLU A 51 -14.39 12.91 -6.08
CA GLU A 51 -14.24 11.80 -7.02
C GLU A 51 -12.93 11.04 -6.75
N VAL A 52 -13.02 9.71 -6.67
CA VAL A 52 -11.84 8.83 -6.60
C VAL A 52 -11.59 8.24 -7.98
N ALA A 53 -10.52 8.69 -8.64
CA ALA A 53 -10.06 8.10 -9.89
C ALA A 53 -9.09 6.95 -9.59
N ASN A 54 -9.60 5.72 -9.49
CA ASN A 54 -8.78 4.51 -9.34
C ASN A 54 -8.03 4.20 -10.64
N PHE A 55 -6.73 3.93 -10.54
CA PHE A 55 -5.88 3.63 -11.70
C PHE A 55 -5.11 2.31 -11.56
N GLN A 56 -4.96 1.77 -10.35
CA GLN A 56 -4.23 0.51 -10.13
C GLN A 56 -4.89 -0.31 -9.02
N GLY A 57 -5.11 -1.59 -9.28
CA GLY A 57 -5.51 -2.59 -8.27
C GLY A 57 -4.40 -3.62 -8.08
N ILE A 58 -4.12 -3.99 -6.83
CA ILE A 58 -3.13 -5.02 -6.49
C ILE A 58 -3.78 -6.03 -5.54
N TYR A 59 -3.74 -7.31 -5.90
CA TYR A 59 -4.11 -8.42 -5.02
C TYR A 59 -2.88 -8.95 -4.31
N LEU A 60 -3.00 -9.13 -3.00
CA LEU A 60 -1.97 -9.71 -2.15
C LEU A 60 -2.55 -10.92 -1.41
N SER A 61 -1.75 -11.97 -1.25
CA SER A 61 -2.09 -13.02 -0.31
C SER A 61 -2.03 -12.49 1.14
N PRO A 62 -2.73 -13.11 2.11
CA PRO A 62 -2.69 -12.67 3.51
C PRO A 62 -1.28 -12.60 4.10
N GLN A 63 -0.38 -13.49 3.68
CA GLN A 63 1.03 -13.47 4.11
C GLN A 63 1.79 -12.27 3.55
N GLN A 64 1.58 -11.93 2.28
CA GLN A 64 2.20 -10.76 1.66
C GLN A 64 1.66 -9.46 2.24
N ALA A 65 0.35 -9.38 2.49
CA ALA A 65 -0.26 -8.23 3.16
C ALA A 65 0.34 -8.01 4.56
N LYS A 66 0.53 -9.08 5.34
CA LYS A 66 1.18 -9.02 6.65
C LYS A 66 2.64 -8.56 6.56
N ALA A 67 3.40 -9.09 5.61
CA ALA A 67 4.78 -8.68 5.39
C ALA A 67 4.87 -7.19 5.01
N LEU A 68 4.01 -6.73 4.10
CA LEU A 68 3.90 -5.34 3.70
C LEU A 68 3.59 -4.44 4.90
N LEU A 69 2.61 -4.81 5.72
CA LEU A 69 2.24 -4.04 6.92
C LEU A 69 3.42 -3.86 7.87
N MET A 70 4.17 -4.93 8.17
CA MET A 70 5.31 -4.86 9.09
C MET A 70 6.39 -3.90 8.58
N ILE A 71 6.74 -4.00 7.29
CA ILE A 71 7.74 -3.12 6.66
C ILE A 71 7.21 -1.68 6.62
N LEU A 72 5.95 -1.48 6.28
CA LEU A 72 5.36 -0.14 6.20
C LEU A 72 5.31 0.54 7.56
N GLN A 73 4.86 -0.16 8.62
CA GLN A 73 4.87 0.36 9.99
C GLN A 73 6.28 0.76 10.44
N GLN A 74 7.27 -0.08 10.16
CA GLN A 74 8.66 0.20 10.50
C GLN A 74 9.17 1.47 9.79
N ASN A 75 8.90 1.61 8.49
CA ASN A 75 9.30 2.78 7.72
C ASN A 75 8.58 4.06 8.16
N VAL A 76 7.28 3.99 8.43
CA VAL A 76 6.49 5.12 8.95
C VAL A 76 7.05 5.59 10.28
N SER A 77 7.31 4.67 11.22
CA SER A 77 7.88 5.03 12.52
C SER A 77 9.27 5.66 12.39
N GLN A 78 10.12 5.17 11.49
CA GLN A 78 11.42 5.78 11.22
C GLN A 78 11.28 7.19 10.63
N TYR A 79 10.34 7.37 9.71
CA TYR A 79 10.04 8.68 9.13
C TYR A 79 9.58 9.67 10.21
N GLU A 80 8.64 9.28 11.07
CA GLU A 80 8.13 10.13 12.14
C GLU A 80 9.20 10.53 13.15
N ASN A 81 10.10 9.60 13.50
CA ASN A 81 11.24 9.92 14.36
C ASN A 81 12.21 10.94 13.73
N ALA A 82 12.34 10.95 12.40
CA ALA A 82 13.24 11.84 11.68
C ALA A 82 12.61 13.21 11.33
N PHE A 83 11.32 13.23 11.02
CA PHE A 83 10.63 14.40 10.43
C PHE A 83 9.42 14.90 11.23
N GLY A 84 9.04 14.22 12.31
CA GLY A 84 7.89 14.54 13.14
C GLY A 84 6.64 13.71 12.81
N GLU A 85 5.65 13.79 13.70
CA GLU A 85 4.41 13.00 13.65
C GLU A 85 3.58 13.26 12.38
N ILE A 86 3.08 12.19 11.76
CA ILE A 86 2.15 12.26 10.64
C ILE A 86 0.75 12.47 11.20
N LYS A 87 0.20 13.66 10.96
CA LYS A 87 -1.19 13.96 11.32
C LYS A 87 -2.14 13.32 10.31
N LEU A 88 -2.86 12.29 10.76
CA LEU A 88 -3.91 11.67 9.96
C LEU A 88 -5.15 12.56 9.94
N ASP A 89 -5.57 12.98 8.75
CA ASP A 89 -6.88 13.60 8.56
C ASP A 89 -7.97 12.54 8.81
N PRO A 90 -9.04 12.82 9.59
CA PRO A 90 -10.07 11.84 9.93
C PRO A 90 -10.76 11.23 8.70
N GLN A 91 -10.77 11.97 7.58
CA GLN A 91 -11.30 11.50 6.30
C GLN A 91 -10.52 10.31 5.72
N PHE A 92 -9.22 10.20 6.00
CA PHE A 92 -8.39 9.07 5.58
C PHE A 92 -8.41 7.91 6.58
N ALA A 93 -8.71 8.18 7.86
CA ALA A 93 -8.82 7.16 8.90
C ALA A 93 -10.11 6.31 8.80
N GLN A 94 -11.16 6.82 8.13
CA GLN A 94 -12.47 6.16 8.05
C GLN A 94 -12.71 5.31 6.78
N GLN A 95 -11.75 5.23 5.84
CA GLN A 95 -11.87 4.34 4.68
C GLN A 95 -11.50 2.88 5.04
N GLY A 96 -12.14 2.36 6.09
CA GLY A 96 -12.20 0.94 6.41
C GLY A 96 -13.22 0.22 5.51
N PRO A 97 -13.25 -1.12 5.52
CA PRO A 97 -13.92 -1.90 4.49
C PRO A 97 -15.41 -1.55 4.41
N VAL A 98 -15.83 -1.01 3.26
CA VAL A 98 -17.23 -1.03 2.86
C VAL A 98 -17.57 -2.48 2.52
N ASN A 99 -18.59 -3.01 3.19
CA ASN A 99 -19.07 -4.40 3.12
C ASN A 99 -19.14 -4.97 1.70
#